data_AF-A0A6I5R9S0-F1
#
_entry.id   AF-A0A6I5R9S0-F1
#
_cell.length_a   1.000
_cell.length_b   1.000
_cell.length_c   1.000
_cell.angle_alpha   90.00
_cell.angle_beta   90.00
_cell.angle_gamma   90.00
#
_symmetry.space_group_name_H-M   'P 1'
#
loop_
_entity.id
_entity.type
_entity.pdbx_description
1 polymer ?
#
loop_
_entity_poly.entity_id
_entity_poly.type
_entity_poly.pdbx_seq_one_letter_code
_entity_poly.pdbx_strand_id
1 'polypeptide(L)'
;MRRLGISSISRTFSVFALAICLYSFFVSDEPEIKTQAIYWFCIALVSAIVPYLEEVVAYIRSIKLGDIEIALKEVKKEIKRVDDRVEKLDEKLLISLGQVRQSEANLSKEARENRQRIYDESAQALALLPPESKMNLQKRLTLNHLSDAGIDVKTLKEILENLGYYQGTIDQFFNSELIQAVEKFQSEEMLGRPDGIVGPMTLAKIAELHS
;
A
#
# COMPACT_ATOMS: atom_id res chain seq x y z
N MET A 1 -46.48 -18.44 6.42
CA MET A 1 -47.78 -17.73 6.26
C MET A 1 -48.35 -17.10 7.55
N ARG A 2 -48.16 -17.65 8.77
CA ARG A 2 -48.76 -17.07 10.00
C ARG A 2 -48.16 -15.72 10.48
N ARG A 3 -46.87 -15.44 10.30
CA ARG A 3 -46.22 -14.19 10.78
C ARG A 3 -46.66 -12.92 10.02
N LEU A 4 -46.92 -13.02 8.72
CA LEU A 4 -47.37 -11.90 7.87
C LEU A 4 -48.78 -11.40 8.24
N GLY A 5 -49.66 -12.31 8.67
CA GLY A 5 -51.00 -11.94 9.13
C GLY A 5 -50.97 -11.15 10.44
N ILE A 6 -50.10 -11.55 11.38
CA ILE A 6 -49.98 -10.91 12.71
C ILE A 6 -49.43 -9.48 12.59
N SER A 7 -48.43 -9.24 11.74
CA SER A 7 -47.85 -7.90 11.57
C SER A 7 -48.81 -6.91 10.91
N SER A 8 -49.62 -7.36 9.93
CA SER A 8 -50.65 -6.52 9.33
C SER A 8 -51.76 -6.16 10.32
N ILE A 9 -52.18 -7.12 11.15
CA ILE A 9 -53.19 -6.91 12.19
C ILE A 9 -52.69 -5.91 13.24
N SER A 10 -51.46 -6.07 13.72
CA SER A 10 -50.86 -5.15 14.72
C SER A 10 -50.75 -3.71 14.19
N ARG A 11 -50.47 -3.52 12.90
CA ARG A 11 -50.44 -2.18 12.27
C ARG A 11 -51.82 -1.54 12.22
N THR A 12 -52.83 -2.27 11.74
CA THR A 12 -54.22 -1.78 11.73
C THR A 12 -54.72 -1.48 13.14
N PHE A 13 -54.34 -2.31 14.12
CA PHE A 13 -54.68 -2.08 15.53
C PHE A 13 -53.98 -0.84 16.10
N SER A 14 -52.71 -0.60 15.77
CA SER A 14 -51.98 0.61 16.18
C SER A 14 -52.59 1.90 15.60
N VAL A 15 -53.02 1.88 14.35
CA VAL A 15 -53.74 3.03 13.73
C VAL A 15 -55.09 3.27 14.41
N PHE A 16 -55.82 2.20 14.73
CA PHE A 16 -57.08 2.30 15.44
C PHE A 16 -56.90 2.81 16.88
N ALA A 17 -55.88 2.32 17.60
CA ALA A 17 -55.52 2.80 18.93
C ALA A 17 -55.08 4.26 18.92
N LEU A 18 -54.40 4.72 17.86
CA LEU A 18 -54.08 6.14 17.66
C LEU A 18 -55.33 6.98 17.50
N ALA A 19 -56.29 6.52 16.68
CA ALA A 19 -57.54 7.23 16.47
C ALA A 19 -58.35 7.35 17.76
N ILE A 20 -58.43 6.27 18.57
CA ILE A 20 -59.06 6.30 19.90
C ILE A 20 -58.31 7.25 20.85
N CYS A 21 -56.98 7.18 20.86
CA CYS A 21 -56.14 8.07 21.66
C CYS A 21 -56.44 9.53 21.33
N LEU A 22 -56.41 9.91 20.04
CA LEU A 22 -56.71 11.27 19.59
C LEU A 22 -58.15 11.67 19.91
N TYR A 23 -59.12 10.79 19.67
CA TYR A 23 -60.53 11.05 19.98
C TYR A 23 -60.75 11.31 21.47
N SER A 24 -60.04 10.60 22.35
CA SER A 24 -60.14 10.80 23.81
C SER A 24 -59.78 12.23 24.25
N PHE A 25 -58.89 12.91 23.52
CA PHE A 25 -58.51 14.30 23.82
C PHE A 25 -59.61 15.31 23.49
N PHE A 26 -60.54 14.98 22.60
CA PHE A 26 -61.64 15.85 22.20
C PHE A 26 -62.96 15.57 22.92
N VAL A 27 -63.10 14.38 23.54
CA VAL A 27 -64.39 13.93 24.10
C VAL A 27 -64.39 13.76 25.61
N SER A 28 -63.23 13.54 26.22
CA SER A 28 -63.13 13.40 27.68
C SER A 28 -62.31 14.53 28.26
N ASP A 29 -62.76 15.10 29.38
CA ASP A 29 -61.96 16.03 30.19
C ASP A 29 -61.15 15.30 31.27
N GLU A 30 -61.39 14.00 31.48
CA GLU A 30 -60.73 13.20 32.51
C GLU A 30 -59.28 12.86 32.11
N PRO A 31 -58.28 13.26 32.92
CA PRO A 31 -56.87 13.02 32.62
C PRO A 31 -56.49 11.54 32.68
N GLU A 32 -57.16 10.72 33.50
CA GLU A 32 -56.90 9.28 33.58
C GLU A 32 -57.23 8.58 32.25
N ILE A 33 -58.33 8.93 31.60
CA ILE A 33 -58.77 8.34 30.33
C ILE A 33 -57.78 8.67 29.21
N LYS A 34 -57.33 9.93 29.12
CA LYS A 34 -56.31 10.36 28.15
C LYS A 34 -55.01 9.59 28.36
N THR A 35 -54.58 9.47 29.61
CA THR A 35 -53.36 8.75 29.99
C THR A 35 -53.44 7.26 29.59
N GLN A 36 -54.57 6.59 29.87
CA GLN A 36 -54.78 5.21 29.46
C GLN A 36 -54.80 5.05 27.94
N ALA A 37 -55.42 5.96 27.22
CA ALA A 37 -55.48 5.91 25.75
C ALA A 37 -54.09 6.06 25.11
N ILE A 38 -53.22 6.91 25.69
CA ILE A 38 -51.80 7.01 25.31
C ILE A 38 -51.08 5.68 25.54
N TYR A 39 -51.24 5.06 26.71
CA TYR A 39 -50.62 3.77 27.01
C TYR A 39 -51.06 2.67 26.01
N TRP A 40 -52.36 2.59 25.69
CA TRP A 40 -52.88 1.64 24.72
C TRP A 40 -52.32 1.87 23.31
N PHE A 41 -52.20 3.12 22.88
CA PHE A 41 -51.56 3.45 21.61
C PHE A 41 -50.07 3.07 21.59
N CYS A 42 -49.31 3.43 22.63
CA CYS A 42 -47.89 3.11 22.71
C CYS A 42 -47.63 1.60 22.68
N ILE A 43 -48.41 0.80 23.41
CA ILE A 43 -48.31 -0.67 23.40
C ILE A 43 -48.59 -1.22 22.00
N ALA A 44 -49.63 -0.73 21.34
CA ALA A 44 -49.99 -1.15 19.99
C ALA A 44 -48.90 -0.78 18.96
N LEU A 45 -48.31 0.42 19.09
CA LEU A 45 -47.23 0.90 18.23
C LEU A 45 -45.96 0.06 18.38
N VAL A 46 -45.55 -0.24 19.62
CA VAL A 46 -44.39 -1.11 19.88
C VAL A 46 -44.62 -2.49 19.28
N SER A 47 -45.80 -3.08 19.50
CA SER A 47 -46.17 -4.38 18.92
C SER A 47 -46.15 -4.40 17.38
N ALA A 48 -46.47 -3.29 16.73
CA ALA A 48 -46.42 -3.17 15.27
C ALA A 48 -44.97 -3.08 14.72
N ILE A 49 -44.03 -2.56 15.51
CA ILE A 49 -42.63 -2.32 15.10
C ILE A 49 -41.73 -3.54 15.37
N VAL A 50 -41.94 -4.27 16.46
CA VAL A 50 -41.10 -5.41 16.88
C VAL A 50 -40.78 -6.42 15.76
N PRO A 51 -41.73 -6.85 14.91
CA PRO A 51 -41.44 -7.79 13.83
C PRO A 51 -40.44 -7.27 12.79
N TYR A 52 -40.44 -5.96 12.53
CA TYR A 52 -39.51 -5.33 11.58
C TYR A 52 -38.09 -5.25 12.18
N LEU A 53 -37.97 -5.00 13.48
CA LEU A 53 -36.70 -5.03 14.18
C LEU A 53 -36.08 -6.42 14.16
N GLU A 54 -36.88 -7.48 14.34
CA GLU A 54 -36.40 -8.86 14.20
C GLU A 54 -35.89 -9.16 12.78
N GLU A 55 -36.60 -8.71 11.74
CA GLU A 55 -36.18 -8.88 10.34
C GLU A 55 -34.88 -8.12 10.03
N VAL A 56 -34.77 -6.87 10.48
CA VAL A 56 -33.54 -6.06 10.32
C VAL A 56 -32.37 -6.70 11.06
N VAL A 57 -32.56 -7.18 12.29
CA VAL A 57 -31.52 -7.89 13.06
C VAL A 57 -31.14 -9.21 12.38
N ALA A 58 -32.11 -9.96 11.84
CA ALA A 58 -31.83 -11.18 11.08
C ALA A 58 -31.06 -10.89 9.78
N TYR A 59 -31.43 -9.83 9.06
CA TYR A 59 -30.72 -9.37 7.86
C TYR A 59 -29.28 -8.94 8.19
N ILE A 60 -29.08 -8.12 9.24
CA ILE A 60 -27.75 -7.71 9.71
C ILE A 60 -26.91 -8.93 10.10
N ARG A 61 -27.49 -9.92 10.79
CA ARG A 61 -26.80 -11.18 11.12
C ARG A 61 -26.48 -12.05 9.90
N SER A 62 -27.22 -11.90 8.80
CA SER A 62 -26.98 -12.62 7.54
C SER A 62 -25.88 -11.98 6.68
N ILE A 63 -25.48 -10.73 6.98
CA ILE A 63 -24.27 -10.14 6.41
C ILE A 63 -23.11 -11.05 6.80
N LYS A 64 -22.43 -11.60 5.79
CA LYS A 64 -21.42 -12.65 5.94
C LYS A 64 -20.15 -12.16 6.63
N LEU A 65 -20.26 -11.86 7.92
CA LEU A 65 -19.15 -11.58 8.83
C LEU A 65 -18.13 -12.72 8.85
N GLY A 66 -18.58 -13.96 8.61
CA GLY A 66 -17.70 -15.13 8.49
C GLY A 66 -16.69 -15.03 7.34
N ASP A 67 -17.12 -14.59 6.16
CA ASP A 67 -16.23 -14.44 4.99
C ASP A 67 -15.18 -13.34 5.26
N ILE A 68 -15.60 -12.25 5.92
CA ILE A 68 -14.71 -11.17 6.34
C ILE A 68 -13.73 -11.67 7.39
N GLU A 69 -14.17 -12.42 8.40
CA GLU A 69 -13.31 -12.93 9.47
C GLU A 69 -12.27 -13.92 8.94
N ILE A 70 -12.67 -14.77 7.97
CA ILE A 70 -11.76 -15.69 7.27
C ILE A 70 -10.73 -14.90 6.47
N ALA A 71 -11.16 -13.91 5.67
CA ALA A 71 -10.24 -13.06 4.92
C ALA A 71 -9.27 -12.32 5.84
N LEU A 72 -9.74 -11.81 6.97
CA LEU A 72 -8.93 -11.08 7.96
C LEU A 72 -7.94 -12.02 8.66
N LYS A 73 -8.30 -13.29 8.90
CA LYS A 73 -7.37 -14.32 9.41
C LYS A 73 -6.29 -14.65 8.38
N GLU A 74 -6.64 -14.78 7.10
CA GLU A 74 -5.67 -15.07 6.04
C GLU A 74 -4.70 -13.91 5.85
N VAL A 75 -5.20 -12.67 5.80
CA VAL A 75 -4.36 -11.47 5.72
C VAL A 75 -3.41 -11.36 6.92
N LYS A 76 -3.89 -11.58 8.15
CA LYS A 76 -3.04 -11.59 9.34
C LYS A 76 -1.93 -12.64 9.27
N LYS A 77 -2.22 -13.81 8.70
CA LYS A 77 -1.25 -14.89 8.51
C LYS A 77 -0.20 -14.53 7.46
N GLU A 78 -0.58 -13.84 6.38
CA GLU A 78 0.37 -13.33 5.40
C GLU A 78 1.26 -12.23 5.98
N ILE A 79 0.69 -11.27 6.73
CA ILE A 79 1.46 -10.23 7.44
C ILE A 79 2.52 -10.89 8.33
N LYS A 80 2.11 -11.84 9.17
CA LYS A 80 3.05 -12.56 10.04
C LYS A 80 4.16 -13.28 9.25
N ARG A 81 3.82 -13.89 8.11
CA ARG A 81 4.82 -14.53 7.23
C ARG A 81 5.82 -13.54 6.65
N VAL A 82 5.37 -12.32 6.33
CA VAL A 82 6.26 -11.25 5.86
C VAL A 82 7.15 -10.79 7.00
N ASP A 83 6.61 -10.57 8.20
CA ASP A 83 7.39 -10.17 9.38
C ASP A 83 8.51 -11.18 9.70
N ASP A 84 8.17 -12.48 9.74
CA ASP A 84 9.15 -13.54 9.98
C ASP A 84 10.27 -13.57 8.90
N ARG A 85 9.93 -13.22 7.65
CA ARG A 85 10.91 -13.14 6.55
C ARG A 85 11.80 -11.92 6.68
N VAL A 86 11.26 -10.78 7.10
CA VAL A 86 12.02 -9.54 7.35
C VAL A 86 13.02 -9.77 8.46
N GLU A 87 12.60 -10.35 9.59
CA GLU A 87 13.50 -10.64 10.72
C GLU A 87 14.66 -11.57 10.31
N LYS A 88 14.36 -12.62 9.52
CA LYS A 88 15.40 -13.52 8.99
C LYS A 88 16.35 -12.84 8.01
N LEU A 89 15.87 -11.85 7.24
CA LEU A 89 16.71 -11.06 6.36
C LEU A 89 17.63 -10.13 7.16
N ASP A 90 17.10 -9.51 8.22
CA ASP A 90 17.88 -8.64 9.12
C ASP A 90 19.01 -9.40 9.81
N GLU A 91 18.74 -10.62 10.31
CA GLU A 91 19.76 -11.46 10.93
C GLU A 91 20.86 -11.84 9.93
N LYS A 92 20.48 -12.27 8.71
CA LYS A 92 21.45 -12.57 7.64
C LYS A 92 22.28 -11.35 7.25
N LEU A 93 21.65 -10.17 7.21
CA LEU A 93 22.33 -8.91 6.92
C LEU A 93 23.37 -8.61 8.01
N LEU A 94 23.00 -8.70 9.29
CA LEU A 94 23.92 -8.47 10.40
C LEU A 94 25.12 -9.43 10.38
N ILE A 95 24.88 -10.71 10.11
CA ILE A 95 25.95 -11.72 10.02
C ILE A 95 26.89 -11.40 8.86
N SER A 96 26.34 -11.17 7.65
CA SER A 96 27.14 -10.87 6.45
C SER A 96 27.92 -9.56 6.60
N LEU A 97 27.33 -8.50 7.17
CA LEU A 97 28.03 -7.26 7.50
C LEU A 97 29.17 -7.50 8.49
N GLY A 98 28.96 -8.34 9.50
CA GLY A 98 30.01 -8.77 10.43
C GLY A 98 31.18 -9.46 9.71
N GLN A 99 30.88 -10.38 8.79
CA GLN A 99 31.88 -11.06 7.96
C GLN A 99 32.64 -10.09 7.05
N VAL A 100 31.93 -9.19 6.37
CA VAL A 100 32.55 -8.16 5.52
C VAL A 100 33.48 -7.29 6.37
N ARG A 101 33.01 -6.78 7.50
CA ARG A 101 33.83 -5.94 8.39
C ARG A 101 35.08 -6.66 8.89
N GLN A 102 34.94 -7.93 9.28
CA GLN A 102 36.08 -8.74 9.71
C GLN A 102 37.05 -9.00 8.56
N SER A 103 36.54 -9.32 7.37
CA SER A 103 37.36 -9.49 6.17
C SER A 103 38.11 -8.22 5.80
N GLU A 104 37.44 -7.06 5.89
CA GLU A 104 38.03 -5.76 5.67
C GLU A 104 39.11 -5.44 6.70
N ALA A 105 38.89 -5.75 7.98
CA ALA A 105 39.88 -5.56 9.05
C ALA A 105 41.15 -6.39 8.84
N ASN A 106 41.00 -7.61 8.29
CA ASN A 106 42.10 -8.53 8.01
C ASN A 106 42.94 -8.16 6.77
N LEU A 107 42.49 -7.21 5.93
CA LEU A 107 43.25 -6.78 4.76
C LEU A 107 44.50 -5.98 5.18
N SER A 108 45.62 -6.28 4.52
CA SER A 108 46.82 -5.45 4.63
C SER A 108 46.58 -4.06 4.03
N LYS A 109 47.36 -3.07 4.49
CA LYS A 109 47.34 -1.71 3.92
C LYS A 109 47.58 -1.74 2.41
N GLU A 110 48.55 -2.55 1.96
CA GLU A 110 48.86 -2.74 0.54
C GLU A 110 47.67 -3.31 -0.25
N ALA A 111 46.94 -4.29 0.29
CA ALA A 111 45.78 -4.86 -0.39
C ALA A 111 44.66 -3.83 -0.58
N ARG A 112 44.43 -2.96 0.43
CA ARG A 112 43.46 -1.86 0.33
C ARG A 112 43.90 -0.82 -0.70
N GLU A 113 45.18 -0.45 -0.69
CA GLU A 113 45.77 0.50 -1.64
C GLU A 113 45.75 -0.06 -3.08
N ASN A 114 46.06 -1.35 -3.28
CA ASN A 114 45.96 -2.01 -4.59
C ASN A 114 44.52 -2.01 -5.10
N ARG A 115 43.54 -2.32 -4.24
CA ARG A 115 42.12 -2.27 -4.59
C ARG A 115 41.73 -0.85 -5.02
N GLN A 116 42.07 0.15 -4.21
CA GLN A 116 41.77 1.56 -4.53
C GLN A 116 42.42 1.98 -5.85
N ARG A 117 43.68 1.62 -6.05
CA ARG A 117 44.41 1.88 -7.30
C ARG A 117 43.72 1.26 -8.50
N ILE A 118 43.28 0.00 -8.41
CA ILE A 118 42.55 -0.67 -9.50
C ILE A 118 41.25 0.09 -9.82
N TYR A 119 40.52 0.57 -8.81
CA TYR A 119 39.33 1.41 -9.03
C TYR A 119 39.69 2.73 -9.72
N ASP A 120 40.73 3.40 -9.25
CA ASP A 120 41.16 4.68 -9.80
C ASP A 120 41.67 4.54 -11.24
N GLU A 121 42.44 3.50 -11.54
CA GLU A 121 42.92 3.14 -12.89
C GLU A 121 41.76 2.82 -13.82
N SER A 122 40.80 2.00 -13.36
CA SER A 122 39.61 1.66 -14.14
C SER A 122 38.78 2.91 -14.47
N ALA A 123 38.66 3.82 -13.50
CA ALA A 123 37.88 5.04 -13.67
C ALA A 123 38.63 6.12 -14.48
N GLN A 124 39.97 6.15 -14.45
CA GLN A 124 40.78 6.92 -15.38
C GLN A 124 40.67 6.37 -16.81
N ALA A 125 40.75 5.05 -16.98
CA ALA A 125 40.59 4.42 -18.28
C ALA A 125 39.23 4.77 -18.92
N LEU A 126 38.15 4.74 -18.12
CA LEU A 126 36.81 5.17 -18.56
C LEU A 126 36.79 6.66 -18.97
N ALA A 127 37.50 7.53 -18.26
CA ALA A 127 37.59 8.96 -18.57
C ALA A 127 38.39 9.26 -19.84
N LEU A 128 39.34 8.39 -20.19
CA LEU A 128 40.18 8.51 -21.40
C LEU A 128 39.53 7.91 -22.65
N LEU A 129 38.40 7.20 -22.51
CA LEU A 129 37.70 6.65 -23.67
C LEU A 129 37.18 7.76 -24.59
N PRO A 130 37.26 7.57 -25.92
CA PRO A 130 36.57 8.43 -26.86
C PRO A 130 35.08 8.54 -26.51
N PRO A 131 34.43 9.71 -26.70
CA PRO A 131 33.04 9.94 -26.28
C PRO A 131 32.06 8.87 -26.77
N GLU A 132 32.21 8.44 -28.03
CA GLU A 132 31.38 7.39 -28.62
C GLU A 132 31.60 6.03 -27.94
N SER A 133 32.85 5.66 -27.66
CA SER A 133 33.19 4.41 -26.98
C SER A 133 32.69 4.40 -25.54
N LYS A 134 32.82 5.52 -24.82
CA LYS A 134 32.30 5.69 -23.46
C LYS A 134 30.77 5.53 -23.45
N MET A 135 30.08 6.22 -24.34
CA MET A 135 28.61 6.14 -24.44
C MET A 135 28.14 4.72 -24.77
N ASN A 136 28.79 4.04 -25.73
CA ASN A 136 28.45 2.67 -26.09
C ASN A 136 28.66 1.69 -24.92
N LEU A 137 29.72 1.89 -24.13
CA LEU A 137 29.97 1.12 -22.92
C LEU A 137 28.89 1.36 -21.86
N GLN A 138 28.60 2.64 -21.55
CA GLN A 138 27.57 3.02 -20.57
C GLN A 138 26.20 2.47 -20.96
N LYS A 139 25.84 2.60 -22.24
CA LYS A 139 24.61 2.04 -22.81
C LYS A 139 24.56 0.53 -22.64
N ARG A 140 25.59 -0.20 -23.06
CA ARG A 140 25.61 -1.67 -23.00
C ARG A 140 25.47 -2.17 -21.57
N LEU A 141 26.24 -1.61 -20.64
CA LEU A 141 26.21 -2.04 -19.23
C LEU A 141 24.87 -1.72 -18.57
N THR A 142 24.34 -0.52 -18.80
CA THR A 142 23.03 -0.13 -18.30
C THR A 142 21.93 -1.04 -18.84
N LEU A 143 21.90 -1.27 -20.16
CA LEU A 143 20.89 -2.13 -20.77
C LEU A 143 20.92 -3.56 -20.24
N ASN A 144 22.12 -4.10 -19.97
CA ASN A 144 22.23 -5.42 -19.34
C ASN A 144 21.56 -5.45 -17.97
N HIS A 145 21.86 -4.47 -17.10
CA HIS A 145 21.28 -4.41 -15.76
C HIS A 145 19.77 -4.13 -15.77
N LEU A 146 19.29 -3.27 -16.68
CA LEU A 146 17.86 -3.03 -16.87
C LEU A 146 17.14 -4.30 -17.31
N SER A 147 17.71 -5.04 -18.27
CA SER A 147 17.17 -6.33 -18.72
C SER A 147 17.12 -7.34 -17.58
N ASP A 148 18.18 -7.45 -16.77
CA ASP A 148 18.23 -8.35 -15.62
C ASP A 148 17.17 -7.98 -14.56
N ALA A 149 16.88 -6.68 -14.41
CA ALA A 149 15.84 -6.17 -13.51
C ALA A 149 14.42 -6.21 -14.10
N GLY A 150 14.26 -6.55 -15.38
CA GLY A 150 12.97 -6.50 -16.08
C GLY A 150 12.44 -5.08 -16.30
N ILE A 151 13.32 -4.09 -16.37
CA ILE A 151 13.00 -2.67 -16.56
C ILE A 151 13.45 -2.26 -17.96
N ASP A 152 12.71 -1.39 -18.65
CA ASP A 152 13.12 -0.83 -19.94
C ASP A 152 13.65 0.61 -19.81
N VAL A 153 14.21 1.16 -20.90
CA VAL A 153 14.80 2.51 -20.89
C VAL A 153 13.74 3.57 -20.64
N LYS A 154 12.53 3.37 -21.18
CA LYS A 154 11.42 4.29 -21.01
C LYS A 154 11.01 4.41 -19.54
N THR A 155 10.83 3.28 -18.85
CA THR A 155 10.51 3.24 -17.43
C THR A 155 11.62 3.88 -16.58
N LEU A 156 12.89 3.63 -16.90
CA LEU A 156 14.00 4.33 -16.23
C LEU A 156 13.89 5.86 -16.37
N LYS A 157 13.58 6.36 -17.57
CA LYS A 157 13.40 7.79 -17.82
C LYS A 157 12.21 8.37 -17.05
N GLU A 158 11.07 7.67 -17.03
CA GLU A 158 9.88 8.06 -16.27
C GLU A 158 10.20 8.16 -14.77
N ILE A 159 10.94 7.19 -14.22
CA ILE A 159 11.35 7.21 -12.82
C ILE A 159 12.28 8.39 -12.53
N LEU A 160 13.32 8.59 -13.35
CA LEU A 160 14.26 9.69 -13.16
C LEU A 160 13.60 11.07 -13.36
N GLU A 161 12.57 11.17 -14.20
CA GLU A 161 11.76 12.39 -14.36
C GLU A 161 10.96 12.67 -13.09
N ASN A 162 10.25 11.66 -12.56
CA ASN A 162 9.49 11.79 -11.32
C ASN A 162 10.37 12.15 -10.12
N LEU A 163 11.61 11.67 -10.10
CA LEU A 163 12.61 12.01 -9.09
C LEU A 163 13.28 13.38 -9.34
N GLY A 164 12.98 14.08 -10.44
CA GLY A 164 13.51 15.41 -10.76
C GLY A 164 14.90 15.44 -11.40
N TYR A 165 15.39 14.29 -11.86
CA TYR A 165 16.72 14.13 -12.47
C TYR A 165 16.70 14.14 -14.00
N TYR A 166 15.59 13.78 -14.64
CA TYR A 166 15.43 13.77 -16.09
C TYR A 166 14.38 14.78 -16.57
N GLN A 167 14.66 15.49 -17.66
CA GLN A 167 13.76 16.49 -18.26
C GLN A 167 13.65 16.32 -19.80
N GLY A 168 14.17 15.21 -20.31
CA GLY A 168 14.22 14.93 -21.75
C GLY A 168 12.99 14.16 -22.24
N THR A 169 13.06 13.65 -23.47
CA THR A 169 11.95 12.89 -24.06
C THR A 169 11.86 11.47 -23.48
N ILE A 170 10.66 11.10 -23.03
CA ILE A 170 10.32 9.76 -22.55
C ILE A 170 10.12 8.80 -23.75
N ASP A 171 11.20 8.16 -24.17
CA ASP A 171 11.25 7.17 -25.25
C ASP A 171 12.19 6.00 -24.88
N GLN A 172 12.36 5.03 -25.78
CA GLN A 172 13.23 3.88 -25.56
C GLN A 172 14.72 4.15 -25.89
N PHE A 173 15.10 5.39 -26.21
CA PHE A 173 16.45 5.72 -26.66
C PHE A 173 17.36 6.07 -25.49
N PHE A 174 18.44 5.30 -25.34
CA PHE A 174 19.53 5.62 -24.44
C PHE A 174 20.41 6.71 -25.06
N ASN A 175 20.28 7.95 -24.58
CA ASN A 175 20.93 9.15 -25.11
C ASN A 175 21.82 9.83 -24.05
N SER A 176 22.56 10.86 -24.46
CA SER A 176 23.47 11.59 -23.56
C SER A 176 22.76 12.31 -22.42
N GLU A 177 21.52 12.79 -22.65
CA GLU A 177 20.70 13.42 -21.59
C GLU A 177 20.36 12.43 -20.48
N LEU A 178 20.03 11.18 -20.84
CA LEU A 178 19.77 10.13 -19.86
C LEU A 178 21.04 9.81 -19.05
N ILE A 179 22.21 9.76 -19.69
CA ILE A 179 23.49 9.55 -18.99
C ILE A 179 23.73 10.68 -17.97
N GLN A 180 23.52 11.93 -18.37
CA GLN A 180 23.68 13.09 -17.47
C GLN A 180 22.71 13.03 -16.29
N ALA A 181 21.46 12.62 -16.52
CA ALA A 181 20.49 12.44 -15.45
C ALA A 181 20.92 11.33 -14.48
N VAL A 182 21.46 10.21 -14.98
CA VAL A 182 22.00 9.13 -14.16
C VAL A 182 23.22 9.60 -13.37
N GLU A 183 24.16 10.31 -13.99
CA GLU A 183 25.35 10.86 -13.32
C GLU A 183 24.94 11.85 -12.20
N LYS A 184 23.94 12.70 -12.47
CA LYS A 184 23.39 13.64 -11.48
C LYS A 184 22.75 12.88 -10.31
N PHE A 185 21.90 11.90 -10.60
CA PHE A 185 21.29 11.02 -9.60
C PHE A 185 22.34 10.33 -8.72
N GLN A 186 23.33 9.69 -9.35
CA GLN A 186 24.41 9.01 -8.63
C GLN A 186 25.22 9.96 -7.73
N SER A 187 25.45 11.19 -8.21
CA SER A 187 26.17 12.21 -7.44
C SER A 187 25.36 12.74 -6.25
N GLU A 188 24.08 13.05 -6.44
CA GLU A 188 23.22 13.61 -5.37
C GLU A 188 22.87 12.55 -4.31
N GLU A 189 22.70 11.30 -4.72
CA GLU A 189 22.45 10.16 -3.82
C GLU A 189 23.72 9.53 -3.23
N MET A 190 24.90 10.15 -3.45
CA MET A 190 26.19 9.73 -2.92
C MET A 190 26.55 8.25 -3.21
N LEU A 191 26.22 7.75 -4.40
CA LEU A 191 26.42 6.34 -4.80
C LEU A 191 27.86 6.00 -5.23
N GLY A 192 28.83 6.78 -4.77
CA GLY A 192 30.23 6.69 -5.19
C GLY A 192 30.53 7.62 -6.36
N ARG A 193 31.42 7.19 -7.26
CA ARG A 193 31.83 8.01 -8.41
C ARG A 193 30.73 7.95 -9.49
N PRO A 194 30.15 9.09 -9.91
CA PRO A 194 29.12 9.10 -10.95
C PRO A 194 29.74 8.67 -12.27
N ASP A 195 29.33 7.51 -12.77
CA ASP A 195 29.82 6.88 -13.98
C ASP A 195 28.78 6.83 -15.08
N GLY A 196 27.53 7.22 -14.80
CA GLY A 196 26.42 7.27 -15.74
C GLY A 196 25.89 5.88 -16.12
N ILE A 197 26.25 4.84 -15.36
CA ILE A 197 25.84 3.46 -15.58
C ILE A 197 24.79 3.07 -14.54
N VAL A 198 23.63 2.62 -14.99
CA VAL A 198 22.61 2.11 -14.05
C VAL A 198 22.95 0.68 -13.64
N GLY A 199 23.80 0.57 -12.61
CA GLY A 199 24.19 -0.70 -11.99
C GLY A 199 23.30 -1.11 -10.81
N PRO A 200 23.60 -2.24 -10.13
CA PRO A 200 22.79 -2.74 -9.02
C PRO A 200 22.60 -1.75 -7.88
N MET A 201 23.63 -0.97 -7.53
CA MET A 201 23.53 0.06 -6.48
C MET A 201 22.60 1.20 -6.90
N THR A 202 22.68 1.65 -8.17
CA THR A 202 21.81 2.67 -8.72
C THR A 202 20.36 2.20 -8.76
N LEU A 203 20.11 0.97 -9.21
CA LEU A 203 18.76 0.37 -9.22
C LEU A 203 18.17 0.21 -7.82
N ALA A 204 18.99 -0.26 -6.86
CA ALA A 204 18.55 -0.40 -5.47
C ALA A 204 18.13 0.95 -4.89
N LYS A 205 18.92 2.01 -5.12
CA LYS A 205 18.58 3.35 -4.65
C LYS A 205 17.35 3.93 -5.34
N ILE A 206 17.21 3.71 -6.65
CA ILE A 206 15.99 4.09 -7.38
C ILE A 206 14.76 3.40 -6.78
N ALA A 207 14.84 2.10 -6.51
CA ALA A 207 13.73 1.34 -5.94
C ALA A 207 13.36 1.82 -4.52
N GLU A 208 14.35 2.23 -3.71
CA GLU A 208 14.14 2.82 -2.39
C GLU A 208 13.39 4.17 -2.46
N LEU A 209 13.70 5.00 -3.45
CA LEU A 209 13.11 6.35 -3.59
C LEU A 209 11.79 6.37 -4.36
N HIS A 210 11.47 5.31 -5.10
CA HIS A 210 10.27 5.16 -5.94
C HIS A 210 9.25 4.15 -5.35
N SER A 211 9.48 3.60 -4.15
CA SER A 211 8.56 2.64 -3.51
C SER A 211 7.35 3.30 -2.85
#